data_AF-A0A2C9W6F3-F1
#
_entry.id   AF-A0A2C9W6F3-F1
#
_cell.length_a   1.000
_cell.length_b   1.000
_cell.length_c   1.000
_cell.angle_alpha   90.00
_cell.angle_beta   90.00
_cell.angle_gamma   90.00
#
_symmetry.space_group_name_H-M   'P 1'
#
loop_
_entity.id
_entity.type
_entity.pdbx_description
1 polymer ?
#
loop_
_entity_poly.entity_id
_entity_poly.type
_entity_poly.pdbx_seq_one_letter_code
_entity_poly.pdbx_strand_id
1 'polypeptide(L)' 'MKIALCAKEKLGFITGKVPKPPENSAMYEKWRCIDCMVISWLLNLISKKLVELFICTPFAKDLWSKLEQRFGD' A
#
# COMPACT_ATOMS: atom_id res chain seq x y z
N MET A 1 -11.28 -3.62 1.93
CA MET A 1 -10.06 -2.79 1.95
C MET A 1 -10.28 -1.36 1.41
N LYS A 2 -10.72 -1.19 0.15
CA LYS A 2 -10.89 0.14 -0.50
C LYS A 2 -11.72 1.13 0.32
N ILE A 3 -12.84 0.70 0.91
CA ILE A 3 -13.72 1.55 1.76
C ILE A 3 -12.98 2.09 2.98
N ALA A 4 -12.25 1.23 3.71
CA ALA A 4 -11.51 1.64 4.91
C ALA A 4 -10.37 2.62 4.57
N LEU A 5 -9.67 2.41 3.45
CA LEU A 5 -8.65 3.35 2.98
C LEU A 5 -9.26 4.66 2.49
N CYS A 6 -10.45 4.62 1.88
CA CYS A 6 -11.19 5.82 1.47
C CYS A 6 -11.59 6.66 2.68
N ALA A 7 -12.13 6.03 3.74
CA ALA A 7 -12.51 6.70 4.97
C ALA A 7 -11.34 7.36 5.72
N LYS A 8 -10.10 6.94 5.43
CA LYS A 8 -8.85 7.48 6.00
C LYS A 8 -8.08 8.38 5.03
N GLU A 9 -8.65 8.69 3.87
CA GLU A 9 -8.00 9.48 2.81
C GLU A 9 -6.68 8.87 2.30
N LYS A 10 -6.54 7.54 2.39
CA LYS A 10 -5.35 6.79 1.95
C LYS A 10 -5.55 5.98 0.67
N LEU A 11 -6.75 6.00 0.08
CA LEU A 11 -7.04 5.27 -1.16
C LEU A 11 -6.10 5.65 -2.33
N GLY A 12 -5.58 6.89 -2.31
CA GLY A 12 -4.62 7.37 -3.30
C GLY A 12 -3.29 6.60 -3.35
N PHE A 13 -2.87 5.98 -2.24
CA PHE A 13 -1.61 5.22 -2.16
C PHE A 13 -1.68 3.90 -2.92
N ILE A 14 -2.84 3.23 -2.90
CA ILE A 14 -3.02 1.97 -3.63
C ILE A 14 -3.46 2.16 -5.09
N THR A 15 -4.09 3.31 -5.39
CA THR A 15 -4.53 3.65 -6.76
C THR A 15 -3.48 4.42 -7.56
N GLY A 16 -2.40 4.89 -6.92
CA GLY A 16 -1.37 5.71 -7.54
C GLY A 16 -1.75 7.18 -7.74
N LYS A 17 -2.92 7.63 -7.25
CA LYS A 17 -3.30 9.05 -7.25
C LYS A 17 -2.42 9.91 -6.33
N VAL A 18 -1.77 9.29 -5.33
CA VAL A 18 -0.74 9.92 -4.50
C VAL A 18 0.61 9.31 -4.92
N PRO A 19 1.31 9.92 -5.90
CA PRO A 19 2.55 9.37 -6.43
C PRO A 19 3.71 9.46 -5.42
N LYS A 20 4.68 8.55 -5.55
CA LYS A 20 5.95 8.63 -4.82
C LYS A 20 6.65 9.95 -5.19
N PRO A 21 6.94 10.84 -4.23
CA PRO A 21 7.70 12.05 -4.51
C PRO A 21 9.19 11.69 -4.75
N PRO A 22 9.97 12.61 -5.36
CA PRO A 22 11.41 12.46 -5.47
C PRO A 22 12.06 12.22 -4.10
N GLU A 23 13.08 11.37 -4.03
CA GLU A 23 13.72 10.99 -2.74
C GLU A 23 14.43 12.16 -2.04
N ASN A 24 14.81 13.18 -2.80
CA ASN A 24 15.36 14.44 -2.28
C ASN A 24 14.29 15.44 -1.83
N SER A 25 13.00 15.12 -1.97
CA SER A 25 11.92 16.00 -1.53
C SER A 25 11.76 15.97 -0.01
N ALA A 26 11.52 17.13 0.58
CA ALA A 26 11.13 17.24 1.99
C ALA A 26 9.85 16.45 2.34
N MET A 27 9.03 16.09 1.34
CA MET A 27 7.82 15.30 1.51
C MET A 27 8.06 13.78 1.46
N TYR A 28 9.24 13.31 1.05
CA TYR A 28 9.51 11.89 0.83
C TYR A 28 9.35 11.05 2.09
N GLU A 29 9.95 11.49 3.20
CA GLU A 29 9.87 10.77 4.48
C GLU A 29 8.43 10.68 5.01
N LYS A 30 7.68 11.79 4.91
CA LYS A 30 6.27 11.80 5.29
C LYS A 30 5.44 10.86 4.41
N TRP A 31 5.68 10.86 3.11
CA TRP A 31 5.02 9.95 2.18
C TRP A 31 5.34 8.49 2.52
N ARG A 32 6.62 8.18 2.76
CA ARG A 32 7.10 6.84 3.11
C ARG A 32 6.47 6.31 4.38
N CYS A 33 6.35 7.13 5.42
CA CYS A 33 5.67 6.74 6.67
C CYS A 33 4.20 6.37 6.43
N ILE A 34 3.50 7.12 5.58
CA ILE A 34 2.10 6.83 5.24
C ILE A 34 2.01 5.56 4.38
N ASP A 35 2.92 5.37 3.43
CA ASP A 35 2.96 4.16 2.60
C ASP A 35 3.19 2.90 3.45
N CYS A 36 4.15 2.92 4.38
CA CYS A 36 4.38 1.83 5.34
C CYS A 36 3.13 1.53 6.20
N MET A 37 2.41 2.56 6.64
CA MET A 37 1.15 2.38 7.37
C MET A 37 0.11 1.65 6.51
N VAL A 38 -0.06 2.04 5.25
CA VAL A 38 -0.97 1.36 4.32
C VAL A 38 -0.53 -0.09 4.07
N ILE A 39 0.77 -0.35 3.90
CA ILE A 39 1.32 -1.72 3.79
C ILE A 39 0.93 -2.55 5.01
N SER A 40 1.12 -2.03 6.23
CA SER A 40 0.78 -2.76 7.46
C SER A 40 -0.71 -3.14 7.50
N TRP A 41 -1.60 -2.25 7.07
CA TRP A 41 -3.03 -2.54 7.03
C TRP A 41 -3.37 -3.60 5.98
N LEU A 42 -2.73 -3.54 4.81
CA LEU A 42 -2.88 -4.55 3.76
C LEU A 42 -2.42 -5.93 4.23
N LEU A 43 -1.24 -6.00 4.86
CA LEU A 43 -0.66 -7.25 5.36
C LEU A 43 -1.48 -7.84 6.51
N ASN A 44 -2.00 -7.00 7.41
CA ASN A 44 -2.81 -7.44 8.55
C ASN A 44 -4.17 -8.05 8.13
N LEU A 45 -4.59 -7.86 6.88
CA LEU A 45 -5.87 -8.36 6.37
C LEU A 45 -5.73 -9.63 5.54
N ILE A 46 -4.50 -10.07 5.25
CA ILE A 46 -4.23 -11.32 4.55
C ILE A 46 -3.71 -12.39 5.51
N SER A 47 -3.95 -13.66 5.18
CA SER A 47 -3.49 -14.76 6.03
C SER A 47 -1.95 -14.79 6.08
N LYS A 48 -1.38 -15.26 7.20
CA LYS A 48 0.08 -15.32 7.40
C LYS A 48 0.81 -16.04 6.26
N LYS A 49 0.21 -17.11 5.71
CA LYS A 49 0.74 -17.87 4.58
C LYS A 49 0.84 -17.05 3.29
N LEU A 50 -0.02 -16.05 3.13
CA LEU A 50 0.02 -15.14 1.99
C LEU A 50 1.03 -14.01 2.20
N VAL A 51 1.20 -13.51 3.43
CA VAL A 51 2.15 -12.43 3.76
C VAL A 51 3.56 -12.72 3.23
N GLU A 52 4.04 -13.95 3.36
CA GLU A 52 5.37 -14.36 2.86
C GLU A 52 5.57 -14.09 1.37
N LEU A 53 4.50 -14.15 0.57
CA LEU A 53 4.54 -13.92 -0.88
C LEU A 53 4.58 -12.42 -1.24
N PHE A 54 4.30 -11.56 -0.26
CA PHE A 54 4.07 -10.14 -0.47
C PHE A 54 5.03 -9.24 0.34
N ILE A 55 5.71 -9.78 1.35
CA ILE A 55 6.54 -9.03 2.30
C ILE A 55 7.71 -8.27 1.64
N CYS A 56 8.22 -8.75 0.49
CA CYS A 56 9.28 -8.09 -0.27
C CYS A 56 8.78 -6.96 -1.19
N THR A 57 7.51 -6.59 -1.10
CA THR A 57 6.94 -5.57 -2.00
C THR A 57 7.16 -4.18 -1.38
N PRO A 58 7.89 -3.28 -2.06
CA PRO A 58 8.42 -2.07 -1.43
C PRO A 58 7.37 -0.99 -1.16
N PHE A 59 6.27 -0.96 -1.93
CA PHE A 59 5.26 0.09 -1.83
C PHE A 59 3.84 -0.46 -1.78
N ALA A 60 2.92 0.28 -1.14
CA ALA A 60 1.52 -0.11 -0.98
C ALA A 60 0.82 -0.34 -2.33
N LYS A 61 1.14 0.45 -3.35
CA LYS A 61 0.60 0.30 -4.71
C LYS A 61 0.94 -1.05 -5.33
N ASP A 62 2.21 -1.44 -5.24
CA ASP A 62 2.71 -2.68 -5.81
C ASP A 62 2.11 -3.87 -5.07
N LEU A 63 2.01 -3.78 -3.74
CA LEU A 63 1.37 -4.78 -2.91
C LEU A 63 -0.10 -4.96 -3.30
N TRP A 64 -0.85 -3.85 -3.39
CA TRP A 64 -2.24 -3.86 -3.80
C TRP A 64 -2.42 -4.43 -5.22
N SER A 65 -1.55 -4.06 -6.16
CA SER A 65 -1.63 -4.56 -7.54
C SER A 65 -1.47 -6.08 -7.60
N LYS A 66 -0.52 -6.66 -6.85
CA LYS A 66 -0.37 -8.11 -6.79
C LYS A 66 -1.55 -8.81 -6.08
N LEU A 67 -2.16 -8.15 -5.08
CA LEU A 67 -3.36 -8.65 -4.41
C LEU A 67 -4.55 -8.65 -5.36
N GLU A 68 -4.80 -7.57 -6.10
CA GLU A 68 -5.87 -7.53 -7.11
C GLU A 68 -5.63 -8.51 -8.26
N GLN A 69 -4.39 -8.68 -8.72
CA GLN A 69 -4.10 -9.68 -9.76
C GLN A 69 -4.44 -11.10 -9.34
N ARG A 70 -4.33 -11.41 -8.04
CA ARG A 70 -4.51 -12.77 -7.51
C ARG A 70 -5.92 -13.05 -6.99
N PHE A 71 -6.60 -12.02 -6.47
CA PHE A 71 -7.87 -12.16 -5.75
C PHE A 71 -8.95 -11.15 -6.17
N GLY A 72 -8.66 -10.30 -7.16
CA GLY A 72 -9.61 -9.37 -7.73
C GLY A 72 -10.48 -10.11 -8.75
N ASP A 73 -11.66 -10.53 -8.31
CA ASP A 73 -12.80 -10.78 -9.20
C ASP A 73 -13.50 -9.46 -9.53
#